data_AF-A0A329LLR2-F1
#
_entry.id   AF-A0A329LLR2-F1
#
_cell.length_a   1.000
_cell.length_b   1.000
_cell.length_c   1.000
_cell.angle_alpha   90.00
_cell.angle_beta   90.00
_cell.angle_gamma   90.00
#
_symmetry.space_group_name_H-M   'P 1'
#
loop_
_entity.id
_entity.type
_entity.pdbx_description
1 polymer ?
#
loop_
_entity_poly.entity_id
_entity_poly.type
_entity_poly.pdbx_seq_one_letter_code
_entity_poly.pdbx_strand_id
1 'polypeptide(L)'
;MTRQGRPPEGSWTEHYPELGTGPVSFKDSTSREFYELEREAIFKRAWLNLARVEELPRVGSYLTKEIEVVGVSVILVKGKDERIRAFYNVCRHRGNKLVWNDFPGEETRGTCRQFTCKYHGWRYDLQGALKFVQQESEFFDLDLAQYGLRPVHCDVWNGFVFVNFDPEPRQTLREFLGPMITGLDGYPFEKLTERYDWVAHNNSNWKIFADAFQEYYHVPSLHSQQVPSEVRDPNAGFTCGHFQLDGPHRLVSTAGRRRWLLPPEYMYPIERATRSGLVGPWRTPDIGELPAGLNPGGIEPWGISNFQIFPNIEILIYGGWYLLYRYWPTSHNTHRFEAYTYFHPARTVRERIEHEVASVVLKEFALQDAGMLGGTQAALEYGIVDDFPLNDQEILVRHLHKVAVDWVDAYRRERDSVGV
;
A
#
# COMPACT_ATOMS: atom_id res chain seq x y z
N MET A 1 -19.24 -33.16 -2.67
CA MET A 1 -18.39 -32.16 -3.32
C MET A 1 -17.97 -31.18 -2.25
N THR A 2 -16.72 -31.23 -1.79
CA THR A 2 -16.16 -30.18 -0.93
C THR A 2 -16.26 -28.87 -1.71
N ARG A 3 -16.98 -27.88 -1.15
CA ARG A 3 -17.02 -26.53 -1.73
C ARG A 3 -15.60 -25.98 -1.59
N GLN A 4 -14.80 -26.06 -2.65
CA GLN A 4 -13.48 -25.42 -2.70
C GLN A 4 -13.65 -23.95 -2.30
N GLY A 5 -12.78 -23.46 -1.42
CA GLY A 5 -12.77 -22.05 -1.00
C GLY A 5 -13.55 -21.71 0.28
N ARG A 6 -14.08 -22.70 1.01
CA ARG A 6 -14.67 -22.47 2.33
C ARG A 6 -13.83 -23.11 3.44
N PRO A 7 -13.77 -22.49 4.63
CA PRO A 7 -13.06 -23.06 5.77
C PRO A 7 -13.82 -24.28 6.32
N PRO A 8 -13.18 -25.12 7.17
CA PRO A 8 -13.78 -26.32 7.73
C PRO A 8 -15.12 -26.10 8.45
N GLU A 9 -15.31 -24.92 9.02
CA GLU A 9 -16.49 -24.51 9.79
C GLU A 9 -17.74 -24.35 8.91
N GLY A 10 -17.58 -23.95 7.64
CA GLY A 10 -18.67 -23.85 6.68
C GLY A 10 -18.86 -22.46 6.05
N SER A 11 -18.48 -21.40 6.76
CA SER A 11 -18.45 -20.00 6.30
C SER A 11 -17.23 -19.24 6.88
N TRP A 12 -16.82 -18.16 6.24
CA TRP A 12 -15.72 -17.32 6.73
C TRP A 12 -16.09 -16.54 7.99
N THR A 13 -17.36 -16.16 8.13
CA THR A 13 -17.91 -15.56 9.34
C THR A 13 -17.98 -16.51 10.54
N GLU A 14 -18.16 -17.82 10.31
CA GLU A 14 -18.05 -18.84 11.36
C GLU A 14 -16.59 -19.12 11.74
N HIS A 15 -15.68 -19.01 10.78
CA HIS A 15 -14.23 -19.15 11.01
C HIS A 15 -13.64 -17.95 11.78
N TYR A 16 -14.19 -16.75 11.59
CA TYR A 16 -13.84 -15.52 12.32
C TYR A 16 -15.05 -14.95 13.09
N PRO A 17 -15.54 -15.65 14.12
CA PRO A 17 -16.80 -15.31 14.80
C PRO A 17 -16.77 -13.94 15.50
N GLU A 18 -15.59 -13.44 15.86
CA GLU A 18 -15.39 -12.13 16.49
C GLU A 18 -15.75 -10.95 15.57
N LEU A 19 -15.84 -11.16 14.25
CA LEU A 19 -16.25 -10.15 13.28
C LEU A 19 -17.78 -10.07 13.12
N GLY A 20 -18.50 -11.10 13.59
CA GLY A 20 -19.96 -11.17 13.57
C GLY A 20 -20.58 -11.18 12.16
N THR A 21 -21.91 -11.33 12.13
CA THR A 21 -22.72 -11.38 10.91
C THR A 21 -23.72 -10.23 10.79
N GLY A 22 -23.80 -9.38 11.81
CA GLY A 22 -24.67 -8.20 11.80
C GLY A 22 -24.29 -7.18 10.74
N PRO A 23 -25.15 -6.18 10.48
CA PRO A 23 -24.82 -5.06 9.60
C PRO A 23 -23.58 -4.30 10.09
N VAL A 24 -22.84 -3.69 9.16
CA VAL A 24 -21.66 -2.86 9.41
C VAL A 24 -22.01 -1.39 9.15
N SER A 25 -21.45 -0.50 9.96
CA SER A 25 -21.48 0.95 9.75
C SER A 25 -20.18 1.41 9.10
N PHE A 26 -20.28 2.36 8.16
CA PHE A 26 -19.14 3.03 7.53
C PHE A 26 -18.90 4.45 8.08
N LYS A 27 -19.37 4.76 9.30
CA LYS A 27 -19.17 6.08 9.93
C LYS A 27 -17.70 6.42 10.18
N ASP A 28 -16.85 5.42 10.33
CA ASP A 28 -15.39 5.57 10.39
C ASP A 28 -14.79 6.08 9.06
N SER A 29 -15.60 6.09 7.99
CA SER A 29 -15.25 6.54 6.64
C SER A 29 -15.98 7.83 6.21
N THR A 30 -16.83 8.41 7.07
CA THR A 30 -17.53 9.69 6.82
C THR A 30 -17.37 10.71 7.95
N SER A 31 -16.98 10.30 9.17
CA SER A 31 -16.77 11.24 10.27
C SER A 31 -15.43 11.97 10.14
N ARG A 32 -15.49 13.31 10.16
CA ARG A 32 -14.30 14.18 10.23
C ARG A 32 -13.56 14.02 11.56
N GLU A 33 -14.30 13.87 12.65
CA GLU A 33 -13.76 13.66 13.99
C GLU A 33 -13.03 12.32 14.08
N PHE A 34 -13.59 11.26 13.49
CA PHE A 34 -12.93 9.96 13.41
C PHE A 34 -11.66 10.04 12.58
N TYR A 35 -11.68 10.75 11.44
CA TYR A 35 -10.48 10.97 10.62
C TYR A 35 -9.35 11.63 11.42
N GLU A 36 -9.62 12.69 12.20
CA GLU A 36 -8.58 13.31 13.02
C GLU A 36 -7.99 12.36 14.07
N LEU A 37 -8.82 11.47 14.63
CA LEU A 37 -8.34 10.43 15.55
C LEU A 37 -7.54 9.34 14.84
N GLU A 38 -7.96 8.92 13.64
CA GLU A 38 -7.27 7.94 12.80
C GLU A 38 -5.87 8.43 12.42
N ARG A 39 -5.70 9.72 12.11
CA ARG A 39 -4.38 10.31 11.86
C ARG A 39 -3.40 10.09 13.02
N GLU A 40 -3.86 10.33 14.25
CA GLU A 40 -3.04 10.18 15.46
C GLU A 40 -2.87 8.72 15.89
N ALA A 41 -3.95 7.94 15.85
CA ALA A 41 -4.01 6.59 16.36
C ALA A 41 -3.33 5.60 15.41
N ILE A 42 -3.51 5.76 14.10
CA ILE A 42 -3.09 4.80 13.09
C ILE A 42 -1.87 5.31 12.34
N PHE A 43 -2.01 6.39 11.56
CA PHE A 43 -0.95 6.79 10.62
C PHE A 43 0.31 7.34 11.30
N LYS A 44 0.19 7.86 12.53
CA LYS A 44 1.36 8.26 13.32
C LYS A 44 2.01 7.12 14.10
N ARG A 45 1.36 5.95 14.23
CA ARG A 45 1.81 4.88 15.14
C ARG A 45 2.08 3.54 14.46
N ALA A 46 1.43 3.27 13.33
CA ALA A 46 1.69 2.11 12.50
C ALA A 46 2.95 2.31 11.65
N TRP A 47 3.55 1.20 11.21
CA TRP A 47 4.60 1.26 10.21
C TRP A 47 3.98 1.51 8.83
N LEU A 48 4.44 2.56 8.14
CA LEU A 48 3.95 2.97 6.83
C LEU A 48 4.99 2.68 5.75
N ASN A 49 4.61 1.95 4.71
CA ASN A 49 5.48 1.77 3.56
C ASN A 49 5.60 3.09 2.78
N LEU A 50 6.82 3.51 2.44
CA LEU A 50 7.07 4.75 1.68
C LEU A 50 7.69 4.51 0.31
N ALA A 51 8.52 3.49 0.18
CA ALA A 51 9.34 3.31 -1.00
C ALA A 51 9.83 1.87 -1.13
N ARG A 52 10.44 1.61 -2.28
CA ARG A 52 11.30 0.46 -2.49
C ARG A 52 12.78 0.86 -2.48
N VAL A 53 13.66 -0.06 -2.10
CA VAL A 53 15.11 0.19 -2.03
C VAL A 53 15.71 0.52 -3.41
N GLU A 54 15.09 0.04 -4.48
CA GLU A 54 15.48 0.31 -5.87
C GLU A 54 15.32 1.80 -6.23
N GLU A 55 14.49 2.56 -5.49
CA GLU A 55 14.38 4.01 -5.65
C GLU A 55 15.56 4.78 -5.02
N LEU A 56 16.41 4.07 -4.26
CA LEU A 56 17.60 4.59 -3.58
C LEU A 56 18.85 3.75 -3.98
N PRO A 57 19.23 3.71 -5.27
CA PRO A 57 20.13 2.69 -5.80
C PRO A 57 21.57 2.76 -5.30
N ARG A 58 22.04 3.92 -4.81
CA ARG A 58 23.43 4.12 -4.40
C ARG A 58 23.55 5.02 -3.18
N VAL A 59 24.71 5.00 -2.52
CA VAL A 59 25.04 5.94 -1.44
C VAL A 59 24.77 7.37 -1.86
N GLY A 60 24.09 8.12 -1.00
CA GLY A 60 23.70 9.51 -1.22
C GLY A 60 22.46 9.68 -2.07
N SER A 61 21.89 8.61 -2.65
CA SER A 61 20.55 8.66 -3.24
C SER A 61 19.56 9.07 -2.16
N TYR A 62 18.69 10.02 -2.50
CA TYR A 62 17.61 10.46 -1.63
C TYR A 62 16.32 10.63 -2.43
N LEU A 63 15.20 10.56 -1.72
CA LEU A 63 13.90 11.03 -2.19
C LEU A 63 13.14 11.66 -1.04
N THR A 64 12.24 12.58 -1.34
CA THR A 64 11.32 13.16 -0.36
C THR A 64 9.92 12.56 -0.54
N LYS A 65 9.22 12.39 0.57
CA LYS A 65 7.81 11.96 0.61
C LYS A 65 6.98 12.99 1.34
N GLU A 66 5.88 13.39 0.72
CA GLU A 66 4.84 14.17 1.38
C GLU A 66 3.81 13.19 1.95
N ILE A 67 3.52 13.33 3.24
CA ILE A 67 2.63 12.42 3.96
C ILE A 67 1.51 13.27 4.56
N GLU A 68 0.49 13.51 3.75
CA GLU A 68 -0.61 14.44 4.03
C GLU A 68 -1.36 14.08 5.30
N VAL A 69 -1.64 12.80 5.51
CA VAL A 69 -2.33 12.28 6.69
C VAL A 69 -1.58 12.57 7.99
N VAL A 70 -0.24 12.60 7.97
CA VAL A 70 0.58 12.97 9.14
C VAL A 70 0.86 14.48 9.17
N GLY A 71 0.80 15.15 8.02
CA GLY A 71 1.08 16.58 7.85
C GLY A 71 2.57 16.90 7.82
N VAL A 72 3.40 15.99 7.28
CA VAL A 72 4.87 16.12 7.29
C VAL A 72 5.49 15.79 5.94
N SER A 73 6.69 16.32 5.73
CA SER A 73 7.59 15.90 4.65
C SER A 73 8.77 15.14 5.23
N VAL A 74 9.14 14.01 4.62
CA VAL A 74 10.23 13.13 5.06
C VAL A 74 11.27 13.02 3.96
N ILE A 75 12.55 13.02 4.33
CA ILE A 75 13.67 12.67 3.46
C ILE A 75 14.04 11.21 3.74
N LEU A 76 13.98 10.36 2.72
CA LEU A 76 14.66 9.07 2.74
C LEU A 76 16.03 9.21 2.09
N VAL A 77 17.07 8.63 2.70
CA VAL A 77 18.44 8.70 2.18
C VAL A 77 19.21 7.41 2.43
N LYS A 78 19.98 6.97 1.44
CA LYS A 78 20.92 5.86 1.58
C LYS A 78 22.29 6.37 2.06
N GLY A 79 22.69 5.98 3.27
CA GLY A 79 23.95 6.38 3.89
C GLY A 79 25.17 5.68 3.30
N LYS A 80 26.36 6.12 3.71
CA LYS A 80 27.66 5.51 3.32
C LYS A 80 27.85 4.08 3.86
N ASP A 81 27.08 3.72 4.86
CA ASP A 81 27.03 2.39 5.47
C ASP A 81 25.94 1.51 4.83
N GLU A 82 25.47 1.88 3.62
CA GLU A 82 24.42 1.21 2.84
C GLU A 82 23.02 1.18 3.51
N ARG A 83 22.89 1.72 4.73
CA ARG A 83 21.61 1.78 5.45
C ARG A 83 20.75 2.95 4.96
N ILE A 84 19.46 2.69 4.78
CA ILE A 84 18.46 3.72 4.51
C ILE A 84 18.03 4.35 5.84
N ARG A 85 17.86 5.67 5.85
CA ARG A 85 17.40 6.45 6.99
C ARG A 85 16.29 7.39 6.57
N ALA A 86 15.46 7.78 7.52
CA ALA A 86 14.42 8.78 7.35
C ALA A 86 14.64 9.96 8.29
N PHE A 87 14.42 11.17 7.79
CA PHE A 87 14.48 12.40 8.59
C PHE A 87 13.28 13.29 8.26
N TYR A 88 12.76 14.02 9.25
CA TYR A 88 11.84 15.13 8.95
C TYR A 88 12.56 16.14 8.04
N ASN A 89 11.90 16.55 6.96
CA ASN A 89 12.44 17.45 5.93
C ASN A 89 12.44 18.92 6.39
N VAL A 90 13.05 19.19 7.54
CA VAL A 90 12.99 20.48 8.23
C VAL A 90 14.40 20.86 8.70
N CYS A 91 14.90 21.98 8.20
CA CYS A 91 16.15 22.55 8.68
C CYS A 91 16.00 23.04 10.13
N ARG A 92 16.95 22.68 10.98
CA ARG A 92 16.94 22.97 12.43
C ARG A 92 17.24 24.43 12.81
N HIS A 93 17.62 25.28 11.85
CA HIS A 93 17.86 26.71 12.11
C HIS A 93 16.54 27.48 12.29
N ARG A 94 15.75 27.59 11.21
CA ARG A 94 14.49 28.38 11.17
C ARG A 94 13.35 27.64 10.49
N GLY A 95 13.40 26.31 10.46
CA GLY A 95 12.29 25.47 9.98
C GLY A 95 12.10 25.40 8.46
N ASN A 96 13.02 25.94 7.66
CA ASN A 96 12.89 25.86 6.19
C ASN A 96 12.85 24.40 5.72
N LYS A 97 11.99 24.09 4.75
CA LYS A 97 12.00 22.78 4.08
C LYS A 97 13.39 22.55 3.49
N LEU A 98 14.02 21.43 3.86
CA LEU A 98 15.45 21.24 3.61
C LEU A 98 15.72 20.86 2.15
N VAL A 99 14.92 19.95 1.62
CA VAL A 99 15.02 19.39 0.27
C VAL A 99 13.69 19.60 -0.44
N TRP A 100 13.70 20.38 -1.52
CA TRP A 100 12.55 20.69 -2.37
C TRP A 100 13.05 21.21 -3.73
N ASN A 101 12.22 21.17 -4.77
CA ASN A 101 12.49 21.71 -6.12
C ASN A 101 12.07 23.19 -6.19
N ASP A 102 11.38 23.65 -7.23
CA ASP A 102 10.78 25.00 -7.29
C ASP A 102 9.39 25.06 -6.63
N PHE A 103 8.80 23.90 -6.35
CA PHE A 103 7.48 23.73 -5.75
C PHE A 103 7.62 23.02 -4.39
N PRO A 104 7.63 23.76 -3.26
CA PRO A 104 7.87 23.19 -1.95
C PRO A 104 6.90 22.08 -1.53
N GLY A 105 5.74 21.94 -2.17
CA GLY A 105 4.77 20.87 -1.89
C GLY A 105 4.97 19.60 -2.72
N GLU A 106 5.93 19.57 -3.64
CA GLU A 106 6.17 18.41 -4.50
C GLU A 106 7.29 17.51 -3.96
N GLU A 107 7.14 16.20 -4.20
CA GLU A 107 8.19 15.22 -3.96
C GLU A 107 9.36 15.43 -4.93
N THR A 108 10.59 15.26 -4.44
CA THR A 108 11.80 15.35 -5.26
C THR A 108 12.77 14.23 -4.92
N ARG A 109 13.62 13.85 -5.87
CA ARG A 109 14.62 12.80 -5.72
C ARG A 109 15.94 13.21 -6.35
N GLY A 110 17.03 12.64 -5.88
CA GLY A 110 18.34 12.98 -6.40
C GLY A 110 19.48 12.22 -5.73
N THR A 111 20.67 12.81 -5.78
CA THR A 111 21.85 12.30 -5.09
C THR A 111 22.61 13.47 -4.49
N CYS A 112 23.10 13.30 -3.26
CA CYS A 112 23.89 14.31 -2.58
C CYS A 112 25.01 13.67 -1.74
N ARG A 113 26.03 14.47 -1.41
CA ARG A 113 27.06 14.09 -0.42
C ARG A 113 26.72 14.57 0.99
N GLN A 114 25.84 15.57 1.07
CA GLN A 114 25.30 16.22 2.26
C GLN A 114 24.07 17.04 1.84
N PHE A 115 23.16 17.30 2.75
CA PHE A 115 22.03 18.21 2.53
C PHE A 115 22.42 19.64 2.89
N THR A 116 22.18 20.59 1.98
CA THR A 116 22.44 22.02 2.24
C THR A 116 21.12 22.77 2.23
N CYS A 117 20.79 23.44 3.33
CA CYS A 117 19.61 24.28 3.39
C CYS A 117 19.74 25.49 2.46
N LYS A 118 18.80 25.63 1.51
CA LYS A 118 18.76 26.72 0.53
C LYS A 118 18.67 28.12 1.17
N TYR A 119 18.28 28.23 2.44
CA TYR A 119 18.06 29.53 3.08
C TYR A 119 19.36 30.15 3.64
N HIS A 120 19.99 29.52 4.63
CA HIS A 120 21.18 30.07 5.30
C HIS A 120 22.42 29.15 5.18
N GLY A 121 22.37 28.15 4.31
CA GLY A 121 23.53 27.31 4.01
C GLY A 121 23.93 26.30 5.09
N TRP A 122 23.12 26.07 6.14
CA TRP A 122 23.36 25.00 7.11
C TRP A 122 23.45 23.63 6.41
N ARG A 123 24.46 22.82 6.76
CA ARG A 123 24.73 21.55 6.07
C ARG A 123 24.68 20.37 7.00
N TYR A 124 23.98 19.33 6.58
CA TYR A 124 23.80 18.08 7.31
C TYR A 124 24.41 16.93 6.51
N ASP A 125 25.15 16.04 7.16
CA ASP A 125 25.61 14.83 6.49
C ASP A 125 24.46 13.82 6.24
N LEU A 126 24.78 12.68 5.63
CA LEU A 126 23.79 11.63 5.32
C LEU A 126 23.31 10.86 6.57
N GLN A 127 23.94 11.09 7.72
CA GLN A 127 23.51 10.59 9.03
C GLN A 127 22.63 11.62 9.76
N GLY A 128 22.39 12.79 9.16
CA GLY A 128 21.58 13.87 9.71
C GLY A 128 22.33 14.79 10.68
N ALA A 129 23.63 14.57 10.94
CA ALA A 129 24.38 15.42 11.83
C ALA A 129 24.66 16.78 11.17
N LEU A 130 24.50 17.88 11.91
CA LEU A 130 24.87 19.22 11.49
C LEU A 130 26.41 19.32 11.41
N LYS A 131 26.94 19.65 10.24
CA LYS A 131 28.39 19.70 9.96
C LYS A 131 28.92 21.08 9.60
N PHE A 132 28.04 22.02 9.29
CA PHE A 132 28.46 23.36 8.93
C PHE A 132 27.35 24.38 9.23
N VAL A 133 27.74 25.47 9.87
CA VAL A 133 26.93 26.66 10.14
C VAL A 133 27.66 27.86 9.56
N GLN A 134 26.93 28.69 8.80
CA GLN A 134 27.48 29.94 8.28
C GLN A 134 27.68 30.92 9.44
N GLN A 135 28.89 31.49 9.58
CA GLN A 135 29.25 32.41 10.67
C GLN A 135 28.92 31.85 12.06
N GLU A 136 29.36 30.61 12.33
CA GLU A 136 29.10 29.90 13.58
C GLU A 136 29.45 30.71 14.85
N SER A 137 30.49 31.55 14.81
CA SER A 137 30.92 32.39 15.92
C SER A 137 29.93 33.47 16.35
N GLU A 138 28.93 33.81 15.52
CA GLU A 138 27.89 34.79 15.84
C GLU A 138 26.73 34.18 16.64
N PHE A 139 26.71 32.86 16.83
CA PHE A 139 25.72 32.19 17.68
C PHE A 139 26.20 32.10 19.13
N PHE A 140 25.27 32.27 20.07
CA PHE A 140 25.54 32.10 21.49
C PHE A 140 25.55 30.61 21.85
N ASP A 141 26.70 30.09 22.28
CA ASP A 141 26.88 28.72 22.81
C ASP A 141 26.27 27.61 21.93
N LEU A 142 26.38 27.73 20.60
CA LEU A 142 25.78 26.78 19.67
C LEU A 142 26.51 25.44 19.68
N ASP A 143 25.89 24.42 20.28
CA ASP A 143 26.33 23.04 20.18
C ASP A 143 25.68 22.34 18.97
N LEU A 144 26.47 22.15 17.91
CA LEU A 144 26.03 21.50 16.67
C LEU A 144 25.42 20.10 16.90
N ALA A 145 25.84 19.38 17.95
CA ALA A 145 25.33 18.05 18.25
C ALA A 145 23.82 18.06 18.60
N GLN A 146 23.29 19.18 19.11
CA GLN A 146 21.87 19.32 19.48
C GLN A 146 20.95 19.67 18.30
N TYR A 147 21.55 20.07 17.17
CA TYR A 147 20.84 20.60 16.00
C TYR A 147 20.97 19.74 14.74
N GLY A 148 21.22 18.43 14.88
CA GLY A 148 21.06 17.47 13.78
C GLY A 148 19.59 17.33 13.31
N LEU A 149 19.37 16.81 12.11
CA LEU A 149 18.03 16.52 11.60
C LEU A 149 17.28 15.60 12.57
N ARG A 150 15.98 15.85 12.76
CA ARG A 150 15.15 14.98 13.59
C ARG A 150 14.90 13.67 12.83
N PRO A 151 15.29 12.51 13.39
CA PRO A 151 15.07 11.22 12.72
C PRO A 151 13.59 10.86 12.73
N VAL A 152 13.19 10.07 11.74
CA VAL A 152 11.95 9.28 11.74
C VAL A 152 12.37 7.82 11.78
N HIS A 153 11.71 6.98 12.58
CA HIS A 153 12.04 5.56 12.64
C HIS A 153 11.87 4.94 11.27
N CYS A 154 12.84 4.14 10.85
CA CYS A 154 12.94 3.61 9.49
C CYS A 154 13.55 2.22 9.52
N ASP A 155 12.93 1.29 8.82
CA ASP A 155 13.42 -0.08 8.68
C ASP A 155 13.03 -0.66 7.31
N VAL A 156 13.68 -1.75 6.91
CA VAL A 156 13.54 -2.33 5.58
C VAL A 156 13.22 -3.82 5.69
N TRP A 157 12.15 -4.25 5.03
CA TRP A 157 11.78 -5.67 4.89
C TRP A 157 11.70 -6.04 3.42
N ASN A 158 12.46 -7.04 2.96
CA ASN A 158 12.46 -7.54 1.56
C ASN A 158 12.47 -6.43 0.47
N GLY A 159 13.25 -5.36 0.70
CA GLY A 159 13.36 -4.22 -0.20
C GLY A 159 12.25 -3.17 -0.07
N PHE A 160 11.28 -3.35 0.82
CA PHE A 160 10.25 -2.37 1.16
C PHE A 160 10.72 -1.50 2.33
N VAL A 161 10.76 -0.18 2.11
CA VAL A 161 11.17 0.80 3.13
C VAL A 161 9.94 1.29 3.89
N PHE A 162 9.95 1.08 5.20
CA PHE A 162 8.88 1.53 6.11
C PHE A 162 9.37 2.61 7.06
N VAL A 163 8.44 3.45 7.52
CA VAL A 163 8.69 4.43 8.58
C VAL A 163 7.65 4.35 9.68
N ASN A 164 8.01 4.81 10.89
CA ASN A 164 7.09 4.96 12.00
C ASN A 164 7.30 6.34 12.66
N PHE A 165 6.20 7.05 12.97
CA PHE A 165 6.22 8.40 13.53
C PHE A 165 6.00 8.44 15.04
N ASP A 166 5.74 7.29 15.69
CA ASP A 166 5.64 7.19 17.14
C ASP A 166 7.02 7.53 17.71
N PRO A 167 7.13 8.45 18.70
CA PRO A 167 8.41 8.74 19.33
C PRO A 167 9.16 7.48 19.79
N GLU A 168 8.41 6.48 20.25
CA GLU A 168 8.92 5.15 20.59
C GLU A 168 8.02 4.07 19.95
N PRO A 169 8.42 3.48 18.80
CA PRO A 169 7.65 2.45 18.14
C PRO A 169 7.41 1.28 19.10
N ARG A 170 6.13 0.94 19.28
CA ARG A 170 5.66 -0.09 20.22
C ARG A 170 6.15 -1.49 19.89
N GLN A 171 6.56 -1.68 18.65
CA GLN A 171 7.03 -2.94 18.09
C GLN A 171 7.98 -2.64 16.93
N THR A 172 8.95 -3.53 16.74
CA THR A 172 9.83 -3.51 15.57
C THR A 172 9.03 -3.72 14.28
N LEU A 173 9.60 -3.36 13.12
CA LEU A 173 8.94 -3.62 11.83
C LEU A 173 8.64 -5.11 11.66
N ARG A 174 9.57 -6.00 12.03
CA ARG A 174 9.36 -7.45 11.87
C ARG A 174 8.22 -7.99 12.73
N GLU A 175 8.09 -7.51 13.97
CA GLU A 175 6.96 -7.85 14.83
C GLU A 175 5.64 -7.29 14.29
N PHE A 176 5.66 -6.10 13.68
CA PHE A 176 4.50 -5.52 13.00
C PHE A 176 4.02 -6.37 11.85
N LEU A 177 4.91 -6.76 10.94
CA LEU A 177 4.55 -7.54 9.76
C LEU A 177 3.94 -8.90 10.10
N GLY A 178 4.34 -9.52 11.22
CA GLY A 178 3.77 -10.79 11.67
C GLY A 178 4.10 -11.98 10.76
N PRO A 179 3.70 -13.21 11.16
CA PRO A 179 4.00 -14.44 10.44
C PRO A 179 3.36 -14.51 9.05
N MET A 180 2.18 -13.91 8.83
CA MET A 180 1.53 -13.93 7.52
C MET A 180 2.37 -13.21 6.46
N ILE A 181 2.89 -12.02 6.79
CA ILE A 181 3.68 -11.23 5.84
C ILE A 181 5.12 -11.72 5.79
N THR A 182 5.74 -12.02 6.94
CA THR A 182 7.11 -12.59 6.95
C THR A 182 7.15 -13.99 6.34
N GLY A 183 6.02 -14.66 6.15
CA GLY A 183 5.88 -15.85 5.31
C GLY A 183 6.25 -15.64 3.83
N LEU A 184 6.38 -14.38 3.38
CA LEU A 184 6.91 -14.02 2.05
C LEU A 184 8.44 -13.82 2.05
N ASP A 185 9.13 -14.04 3.18
CA ASP A 185 10.59 -14.00 3.24
C ASP A 185 11.20 -14.93 2.18
N GLY A 186 12.14 -14.39 1.40
CA GLY A 186 12.75 -15.09 0.26
C GLY A 186 12.01 -14.94 -1.07
N TYR A 187 10.83 -14.31 -1.12
CA TYR A 187 10.23 -13.93 -2.40
C TYR A 187 11.19 -12.97 -3.14
N PRO A 188 11.52 -13.22 -4.41
CA PRO A 188 12.60 -12.54 -5.13
C PRO A 188 12.17 -11.17 -5.69
N PHE A 189 11.65 -10.29 -4.82
CA PHE A 189 11.20 -8.96 -5.20
C PHE A 189 12.30 -8.16 -5.91
N GLU A 190 13.55 -8.34 -5.53
CA GLU A 190 14.73 -7.70 -6.10
C GLU A 190 15.00 -8.06 -7.57
N LYS A 191 14.40 -9.14 -8.09
CA LYS A 191 14.48 -9.52 -9.51
C LYS A 191 13.44 -8.81 -10.37
N LEU A 192 12.45 -8.16 -9.75
CA LEU A 192 11.28 -7.56 -10.40
C LEU A 192 11.35 -6.04 -10.29
N THR A 193 12.25 -5.43 -11.06
CA THR A 193 12.59 -4.00 -10.95
C THR A 193 12.05 -3.14 -12.08
N GLU A 194 11.51 -3.72 -13.15
CA GLU A 194 10.84 -2.95 -14.21
C GLU A 194 9.49 -2.47 -13.68
N ARG A 195 9.30 -1.15 -13.59
CA ARG A 195 8.15 -0.56 -12.93
C ARG A 195 7.36 0.36 -13.85
N TYR A 196 6.05 0.21 -13.83
CA TYR A 196 5.09 1.18 -14.37
C TYR A 196 4.19 1.66 -13.26
N ASP A 197 3.86 2.95 -13.26
CA ASP A 197 3.11 3.54 -12.17
C ASP A 197 2.11 4.60 -12.60
N TRP A 198 1.12 4.79 -11.73
CA TRP A 198 0.10 5.82 -11.84
C TRP A 198 -0.33 6.28 -10.47
N VAL A 199 -0.80 7.52 -10.43
CA VAL A 199 -1.35 8.16 -9.23
C VAL A 199 -2.75 8.65 -9.54
N ALA A 200 -3.68 8.40 -8.62
CA ALA A 200 -5.05 8.91 -8.69
C ALA A 200 -5.36 9.72 -7.43
N HIS A 201 -6.16 10.77 -7.59
CA HIS A 201 -6.76 11.51 -6.49
C HIS A 201 -8.24 11.18 -6.47
N ASN A 202 -8.65 10.45 -5.44
CA ASN A 202 -9.98 9.84 -5.36
C ASN A 202 -10.88 10.61 -4.40
N ASN A 203 -12.15 10.74 -4.76
CA ASN A 203 -13.19 11.39 -3.97
C ASN A 203 -13.92 10.39 -3.06
N SER A 204 -13.15 9.53 -2.38
CA SER A 204 -13.66 8.60 -1.37
C SER A 204 -12.69 8.48 -0.20
N ASN A 205 -13.17 8.01 0.94
CA ASN A 205 -12.31 7.57 2.03
C ASN A 205 -11.41 6.43 1.55
N TRP A 206 -10.19 6.38 2.08
CA TRP A 206 -9.20 5.36 1.73
C TRP A 206 -9.66 3.94 2.08
N LYS A 207 -10.44 3.75 3.17
CA LYS A 207 -10.91 2.43 3.62
C LYS A 207 -11.88 1.82 2.62
N ILE A 208 -12.90 2.58 2.22
CA ILE A 208 -13.86 2.22 1.17
C ILE A 208 -13.15 1.84 -0.14
N PHE A 209 -12.05 2.52 -0.45
CA PHE A 209 -11.24 2.20 -1.64
C PHE A 209 -10.41 0.94 -1.48
N ALA A 210 -9.80 0.74 -0.32
CA ALA A 210 -9.06 -0.49 -0.02
C ALA A 210 -9.97 -1.73 0.02
N ASP A 211 -11.23 -1.59 0.45
CA ASP A 211 -12.21 -2.68 0.47
C ASP A 211 -12.41 -3.29 -0.91
N ALA A 212 -12.52 -2.47 -1.95
CA ALA A 212 -12.72 -2.92 -3.34
C ALA A 212 -11.60 -3.83 -3.86
N PHE A 213 -10.42 -3.87 -3.22
CA PHE A 213 -9.32 -4.77 -3.61
C PHE A 213 -9.17 -5.98 -2.67
N GLN A 214 -9.95 -6.03 -1.60
CA GLN A 214 -9.92 -7.06 -0.55
C GLN A 214 -11.20 -7.91 -0.51
N GLU A 215 -12.16 -7.64 -1.39
CA GLU A 215 -13.27 -8.53 -1.74
C GLU A 215 -13.38 -8.68 -3.27
N TYR A 216 -14.06 -9.73 -3.72
CA TYR A 216 -14.25 -10.03 -5.16
C TYR A 216 -15.72 -10.25 -5.52
N TYR A 217 -16.64 -9.82 -4.65
CA TYR A 217 -18.07 -9.97 -4.87
C TYR A 217 -18.55 -9.08 -6.02
N HIS A 218 -17.98 -7.88 -6.18
CA HIS A 218 -18.34 -6.98 -7.27
C HIS A 218 -17.84 -7.44 -8.65
N VAL A 219 -16.80 -8.28 -8.70
CA VAL A 219 -16.04 -8.58 -9.93
C VAL A 219 -16.92 -9.08 -11.09
N PRO A 220 -17.83 -10.05 -10.93
CA PRO A 220 -18.65 -10.51 -12.04
C PRO A 220 -19.56 -9.43 -12.62
N SER A 221 -20.04 -8.51 -11.78
CA SER A 221 -20.97 -7.45 -12.18
C SER A 221 -20.25 -6.23 -12.74
N LEU A 222 -19.29 -5.67 -11.99
CA LEU A 222 -18.58 -4.45 -12.37
C LEU A 222 -17.61 -4.71 -13.52
N HIS A 223 -16.79 -5.75 -13.40
CA HIS A 223 -15.75 -6.10 -14.37
C HIS A 223 -16.26 -7.02 -15.49
N SER A 224 -17.53 -6.90 -15.87
CA SER A 224 -18.12 -7.71 -16.96
C SER A 224 -17.36 -7.57 -18.30
N GLN A 225 -16.61 -6.47 -18.48
CA GLN A 225 -15.74 -6.23 -19.63
C GLN A 225 -14.38 -6.97 -19.57
N GLN A 226 -14.15 -7.81 -18.57
CA GLN A 226 -12.99 -8.71 -18.52
C GLN A 226 -13.01 -9.79 -19.62
N VAL A 227 -14.17 -10.01 -20.26
CA VAL A 227 -14.31 -10.87 -21.43
C VAL A 227 -15.10 -10.17 -22.53
N PRO A 228 -14.86 -10.52 -23.82
CA PRO A 228 -15.65 -10.05 -24.94
C PRO A 228 -17.16 -10.27 -24.74
N SER A 229 -17.98 -9.38 -25.31
CA SER A 229 -19.43 -9.37 -25.12
C SER A 229 -20.11 -10.68 -25.47
N GLU A 230 -19.57 -11.41 -26.44
CA GLU A 230 -20.14 -12.61 -27.03
C GLU A 230 -20.13 -13.81 -26.06
N VAL A 231 -19.28 -13.77 -25.03
CA VAL A 231 -19.07 -14.86 -24.08
C VAL A 231 -19.37 -14.46 -22.63
N ARG A 232 -19.96 -13.27 -22.41
CA ARG A 232 -20.36 -12.82 -21.07
C ARG A 232 -21.49 -13.69 -20.54
N ASP A 233 -21.33 -14.14 -19.30
CA ASP A 233 -22.36 -14.85 -18.56
C ASP A 233 -23.00 -13.90 -17.54
N PRO A 234 -24.29 -13.54 -17.67
CA PRO A 234 -24.97 -12.67 -16.71
C PRO A 234 -25.15 -13.31 -15.33
N ASN A 235 -24.96 -14.62 -15.20
CA ASN A 235 -25.05 -15.36 -13.95
C ASN A 235 -23.67 -15.77 -13.40
N ALA A 236 -22.59 -15.16 -13.92
CA ALA A 236 -21.25 -15.41 -13.42
C ALA A 236 -21.17 -15.08 -11.92
N GLY A 237 -20.69 -16.04 -11.14
CA GLY A 237 -20.35 -15.84 -9.73
C GLY A 237 -18.84 -15.80 -9.52
N PHE A 238 -18.41 -15.30 -8.37
CA PHE A 238 -17.03 -15.38 -7.92
C PHE A 238 -16.96 -16.00 -6.53
N THR A 239 -16.00 -16.89 -6.32
CA THR A 239 -15.72 -17.47 -5.00
C THR A 239 -14.22 -17.35 -4.71
N CYS A 240 -13.86 -16.57 -3.71
CA CYS A 240 -12.49 -16.48 -3.21
C CYS A 240 -12.05 -17.83 -2.64
N GLY A 241 -10.80 -18.20 -2.88
CA GLY A 241 -10.30 -19.51 -2.46
C GLY A 241 -9.81 -19.52 -1.01
N HIS A 242 -9.36 -18.38 -0.49
CA HIS A 242 -8.86 -18.29 0.87
C HIS A 242 -8.88 -16.85 1.39
N PHE A 243 -9.29 -16.67 2.64
CA PHE A 243 -9.05 -15.46 3.42
C PHE A 243 -8.22 -15.81 4.65
N GLN A 244 -7.33 -14.90 5.05
CA GLN A 244 -6.54 -15.03 6.26
C GLN A 244 -6.41 -13.66 6.94
N LEU A 245 -6.51 -13.66 8.27
CA LEU A 245 -6.28 -12.51 9.14
C LEU A 245 -5.03 -12.74 9.99
N ASP A 246 -4.22 -11.71 10.18
CA ASP A 246 -3.06 -11.73 11.09
C ASP A 246 -2.90 -10.35 11.75
N GLY A 247 -3.45 -10.22 12.96
CA GLY A 247 -3.54 -8.94 13.65
C GLY A 247 -4.27 -7.89 12.80
N PRO A 248 -3.66 -6.72 12.51
CA PRO A 248 -4.27 -5.70 11.67
C PRO A 248 -4.16 -6.01 10.16
N HIS A 249 -3.41 -7.04 9.77
CA HIS A 249 -3.15 -7.40 8.39
C HIS A 249 -4.16 -8.44 7.89
N ARG A 250 -4.31 -8.50 6.57
CA ARG A 250 -5.22 -9.46 5.93
C ARG A 250 -4.74 -9.90 4.56
N LEU A 251 -5.25 -11.04 4.12
CA LEU A 251 -4.92 -11.69 2.85
C LEU A 251 -6.18 -12.28 2.23
N VAL A 252 -6.32 -12.07 0.92
CA VAL A 252 -7.22 -12.84 0.06
C VAL A 252 -6.43 -13.53 -1.04
N SER A 253 -6.70 -14.81 -1.28
CA SER A 253 -6.15 -15.54 -2.41
C SER A 253 -7.28 -16.08 -3.30
N THR A 254 -7.11 -15.98 -4.61
CA THR A 254 -8.13 -16.41 -5.58
C THR A 254 -7.56 -17.36 -6.63
N ALA A 255 -8.45 -18.17 -7.19
CA ALA A 255 -8.10 -19.05 -8.29
C ALA A 255 -7.97 -18.24 -9.59
N GLY A 256 -7.01 -18.60 -10.42
CA GLY A 256 -6.76 -17.93 -11.70
C GLY A 256 -6.75 -18.93 -12.84
N ARG A 257 -7.72 -18.84 -13.74
CA ARG A 257 -7.63 -19.58 -15.00
C ARG A 257 -6.55 -18.92 -15.85
N ARG A 258 -5.60 -19.73 -16.33
CA ARG A 258 -4.59 -19.29 -17.30
C ARG A 258 -5.29 -18.81 -18.56
N ARG A 259 -5.24 -17.49 -18.80
CA ARG A 259 -5.98 -16.82 -19.89
C ARG A 259 -5.75 -17.47 -21.25
N TRP A 260 -4.51 -17.88 -21.51
CA TRP A 260 -4.08 -18.54 -22.75
C TRP A 260 -4.53 -20.00 -22.92
N LEU A 261 -5.19 -20.60 -21.92
CA LEU A 261 -5.83 -21.91 -22.04
C LEU A 261 -7.31 -21.81 -22.44
N LEU A 262 -7.88 -20.61 -22.44
CA LEU A 262 -9.26 -20.38 -22.86
C LEU A 262 -9.37 -20.31 -24.39
N PRO A 263 -10.55 -20.64 -24.96
CA PRO A 263 -10.81 -20.45 -26.37
C PRO A 263 -10.59 -18.98 -26.83
N PRO A 264 -10.14 -18.73 -28.08
CA PRO A 264 -9.80 -17.40 -28.57
C PRO A 264 -10.89 -16.32 -28.40
N GLU A 265 -12.16 -16.69 -28.44
CA GLU A 265 -13.33 -15.82 -28.24
C GLU A 265 -13.44 -15.25 -26.81
N TYR A 266 -12.74 -15.85 -25.83
CA TYR A 266 -12.65 -15.30 -24.48
C TYR A 266 -11.57 -14.23 -24.33
N MET A 267 -10.81 -13.92 -25.39
CA MET A 267 -9.68 -12.99 -25.34
C MET A 267 -9.84 -11.84 -26.33
N TYR A 268 -9.51 -10.64 -25.90
CA TYR A 268 -9.43 -9.50 -26.80
C TYR A 268 -8.30 -9.67 -27.82
N PRO A 269 -8.42 -9.09 -29.04
CA PRO A 269 -7.37 -9.19 -30.06
C PRO A 269 -6.00 -8.72 -29.56
N ILE A 270 -5.97 -7.67 -28.74
CA ILE A 270 -4.72 -7.16 -28.14
C ILE A 270 -4.07 -8.20 -27.24
N GLU A 271 -4.85 -8.90 -26.40
CA GLU A 271 -4.33 -9.92 -25.49
C GLU A 271 -3.64 -11.06 -26.27
N ARG A 272 -4.25 -11.49 -27.38
CA ARG A 272 -3.67 -12.54 -28.23
C ARG A 272 -2.43 -12.08 -28.98
N ALA A 273 -2.44 -10.85 -29.48
CA ALA A 273 -1.33 -10.30 -30.25
C ALA A 273 -0.08 -10.07 -29.39
N THR A 274 -0.28 -9.61 -28.15
CA THR A 274 0.80 -9.24 -27.24
C THR A 274 1.14 -10.37 -26.28
N ARG A 275 0.24 -11.33 -26.05
CA ARG A 275 0.36 -12.40 -25.03
C ARG A 275 0.41 -11.84 -23.61
N SER A 276 -0.40 -10.83 -23.35
CA SER A 276 -0.50 -10.15 -22.05
C SER A 276 -1.90 -9.56 -21.86
N GLY A 277 -2.30 -9.29 -20.62
CA GLY A 277 -3.62 -8.73 -20.31
C GLY A 277 -3.82 -8.50 -18.82
N LEU A 278 -5.06 -8.62 -18.34
CA LEU A 278 -5.44 -8.36 -16.94
C LEU A 278 -4.61 -9.17 -15.93
N VAL A 279 -4.32 -10.43 -16.23
CA VAL A 279 -3.54 -11.33 -15.37
C VAL A 279 -2.03 -11.28 -15.64
N GLY A 280 -1.59 -10.25 -16.38
CA GLY A 280 -0.19 -10.03 -16.75
C GLY A 280 0.28 -10.80 -18.00
N PRO A 281 1.59 -10.76 -18.27
CA PRO A 281 2.22 -11.52 -19.35
C PRO A 281 1.98 -13.02 -19.22
N TRP A 282 1.68 -13.70 -20.33
CA TRP A 282 1.43 -15.16 -20.34
C TRP A 282 2.69 -16.00 -20.11
N ARG A 283 3.86 -15.37 -20.25
CA ARG A 283 5.16 -15.96 -19.96
C ARG A 283 5.91 -15.01 -19.06
N THR A 284 6.06 -15.41 -17.81
CA THR A 284 6.98 -14.76 -16.88
C THR A 284 8.21 -15.64 -16.70
N PRO A 285 9.39 -15.06 -16.41
CA PRO A 285 10.56 -15.84 -16.09
C PRO A 285 10.32 -16.74 -14.88
N ASP A 286 11.04 -17.85 -14.82
CA ASP A 286 11.13 -18.62 -13.58
C ASP A 286 11.84 -17.74 -12.52
N ILE A 287 11.11 -17.41 -11.46
CA ILE A 287 11.62 -16.60 -10.36
C ILE A 287 12.18 -17.46 -9.22
N GLY A 288 12.08 -18.78 -9.31
CA GLY A 288 12.53 -19.75 -8.32
C GLY A 288 11.38 -20.33 -7.50
N GLU A 289 11.72 -21.04 -6.43
CA GLU A 289 10.75 -21.59 -5.50
C GLU A 289 10.00 -20.47 -4.78
N LEU A 290 8.67 -20.52 -4.83
CA LEU A 290 7.81 -19.54 -4.21
C LEU A 290 7.67 -19.86 -2.71
N PRO A 291 7.70 -18.86 -1.82
CA PRO A 291 7.62 -19.11 -0.39
C PRO A 291 6.23 -19.66 -0.01
N ALA A 292 6.19 -20.51 1.02
CA ALA A 292 4.95 -21.16 1.47
C ALA A 292 3.86 -20.16 1.89
N GLY A 293 4.24 -18.96 2.34
CA GLY A 293 3.30 -17.90 2.71
C GLY A 293 2.53 -17.29 1.53
N LEU A 294 2.93 -17.54 0.28
CA LEU A 294 2.32 -16.92 -0.90
C LEU A 294 0.91 -17.46 -1.21
N ASN A 295 0.70 -18.76 -1.11
CA ASN A 295 -0.59 -19.42 -1.40
C ASN A 295 -0.99 -20.34 -0.25
N PRO A 296 -1.26 -19.80 0.95
CA PRO A 296 -1.48 -20.60 2.15
C PRO A 296 -2.74 -21.48 2.08
N GLY A 297 -3.69 -21.11 1.21
CA GLY A 297 -4.89 -21.89 0.93
C GLY A 297 -4.68 -23.08 -0.01
N GLY A 298 -3.48 -23.25 -0.59
CA GLY A 298 -3.19 -24.33 -1.54
C GLY A 298 -4.10 -24.30 -2.78
N ILE A 299 -4.48 -23.11 -3.23
CA ILE A 299 -5.44 -22.92 -4.34
C ILE A 299 -4.80 -23.40 -5.64
N GLU A 300 -5.48 -24.27 -6.38
CA GLU A 300 -5.04 -24.74 -7.70
C GLU A 300 -6.18 -24.74 -8.72
N PRO A 301 -6.06 -24.03 -9.86
CA PRO A 301 -4.93 -23.18 -10.24
C PRO A 301 -4.89 -21.87 -9.43
N TRP A 302 -3.73 -21.55 -8.84
CA TRP A 302 -3.50 -20.27 -8.17
C TRP A 302 -3.51 -19.12 -9.18
N GLY A 303 -4.18 -18.02 -8.84
CA GLY A 303 -4.24 -16.82 -9.66
C GLY A 303 -3.44 -15.67 -9.06
N ILE A 304 -3.87 -15.24 -7.88
CA ILE A 304 -3.35 -14.07 -7.19
C ILE A 304 -3.50 -14.25 -5.68
N SER A 305 -2.56 -13.68 -4.94
CA SER A 305 -2.67 -13.46 -3.51
C SER A 305 -2.43 -11.98 -3.21
N ASN A 306 -3.43 -11.33 -2.60
CA ASN A 306 -3.40 -9.92 -2.24
C ASN A 306 -3.21 -9.78 -0.71
N PHE A 307 -2.02 -9.35 -0.31
CA PHE A 307 -1.68 -9.07 1.08
C PHE A 307 -1.89 -7.59 1.38
N GLN A 308 -2.78 -7.25 2.30
CA GLN A 308 -2.83 -5.91 2.87
C GLN A 308 -2.01 -5.84 4.16
N ILE A 309 -0.97 -5.01 4.13
CA ILE A 309 -0.23 -4.59 5.30
C ILE A 309 -0.82 -3.25 5.74
N PHE A 310 -1.73 -3.33 6.71
CA PHE A 310 -2.37 -2.17 7.31
C PHE A 310 -1.34 -1.11 7.77
N PRO A 311 -1.63 0.19 7.62
CA PRO A 311 -2.83 0.74 6.98
C PRO A 311 -2.66 1.01 5.48
N ASN A 312 -1.42 1.15 4.98
CA ASN A 312 -1.21 1.95 3.77
C ASN A 312 -0.70 1.18 2.55
N ILE A 313 -0.48 -0.14 2.59
CA ILE A 313 0.03 -0.88 1.42
C ILE A 313 -0.67 -2.21 1.20
N GLU A 314 -0.91 -2.52 -0.07
CA GLU A 314 -1.24 -3.86 -0.56
C GLU A 314 -0.16 -4.39 -1.49
N ILE A 315 0.10 -5.69 -1.42
CA ILE A 315 1.02 -6.43 -2.28
C ILE A 315 0.22 -7.54 -2.96
N LEU A 316 -0.07 -7.33 -4.24
CA LEU A 316 -0.80 -8.25 -5.10
C LEU A 316 0.20 -9.07 -5.90
N ILE A 317 0.40 -10.32 -5.51
CA ILE A 317 1.40 -11.19 -6.13
C ILE A 317 0.72 -12.14 -7.11
N TYR A 318 1.20 -12.14 -8.35
CA TYR A 318 0.79 -13.00 -9.44
C TYR A 318 1.93 -13.97 -9.80
N GLY A 319 1.70 -14.86 -10.76
CA GLY A 319 2.75 -15.73 -11.30
C GLY A 319 3.85 -14.95 -12.03
N GLY A 320 4.91 -14.58 -11.31
CA GLY A 320 6.14 -13.99 -11.87
C GLY A 320 6.16 -12.46 -12.00
N TRP A 321 5.19 -11.78 -11.39
CA TRP A 321 5.13 -10.32 -11.28
C TRP A 321 4.29 -9.93 -10.06
N TYR A 322 4.37 -8.69 -9.61
CA TYR A 322 3.50 -8.20 -8.54
C TYR A 322 3.08 -6.75 -8.78
N LEU A 323 2.05 -6.35 -8.05
CA LEU A 323 1.50 -5.02 -8.04
C LEU A 323 1.51 -4.52 -6.59
N LEU A 324 1.79 -3.23 -6.41
CA LEU A 324 1.62 -2.55 -5.14
C LEU A 324 0.54 -1.49 -5.27
N TYR A 325 -0.30 -1.41 -4.25
CA TYR A 325 -1.18 -0.27 -4.03
C TYR A 325 -0.79 0.43 -2.75
N ARG A 326 -0.81 1.76 -2.76
CA ARG A 326 -0.52 2.57 -1.59
C ARG A 326 -1.58 3.65 -1.40
N TYR A 327 -2.06 3.79 -0.16
CA TYR A 327 -3.17 4.67 0.19
C TYR A 327 -2.68 5.81 1.08
N TRP A 328 -2.94 7.05 0.65
CA TRP A 328 -2.57 8.26 1.37
C TRP A 328 -3.81 9.13 1.62
N PRO A 329 -4.44 9.02 2.80
CA PRO A 329 -5.60 9.83 3.11
C PRO A 329 -5.26 11.32 3.06
N THR A 330 -6.09 12.11 2.38
CA THR A 330 -5.96 13.57 2.32
C THR A 330 -7.07 14.28 3.09
N SER A 331 -8.19 13.58 3.36
CA SER A 331 -9.22 13.99 4.30
C SER A 331 -10.09 12.77 4.71
N HIS A 332 -11.13 13.00 5.51
CA HIS A 332 -12.16 11.98 5.80
C HIS A 332 -12.84 11.38 4.56
N ASN A 333 -12.81 12.03 3.39
CA ASN A 333 -13.53 11.56 2.21
C ASN A 333 -12.75 11.73 0.90
N THR A 334 -11.44 11.95 0.99
CA THR A 334 -10.54 11.97 -0.17
C THR A 334 -9.23 11.31 0.18
N HIS A 335 -8.60 10.69 -0.82
CA HIS A 335 -7.26 10.15 -0.68
C HIS A 335 -6.49 10.21 -1.99
N ARG A 336 -5.16 10.19 -1.89
CA ARG A 336 -4.24 9.92 -2.99
C ARG A 336 -3.91 8.44 -3.01
N PHE A 337 -4.03 7.83 -4.18
CA PHE A 337 -3.77 6.42 -4.42
C PHE A 337 -2.58 6.30 -5.37
N GLU A 338 -1.60 5.49 -4.99
CA GLU A 338 -0.45 5.17 -5.83
C GLU A 338 -0.50 3.69 -6.21
N ALA A 339 -0.27 3.37 -7.47
CA ALA A 339 -0.23 2.00 -7.95
C ALA A 339 1.01 1.75 -8.80
N TYR A 340 1.62 0.59 -8.57
CA TYR A 340 2.93 0.24 -9.11
C TYR A 340 2.95 -1.21 -9.56
N THR A 341 3.13 -1.46 -10.85
CA THR A 341 3.41 -2.82 -11.35
C THR A 341 4.91 -3.07 -11.34
N TYR A 342 5.31 -4.30 -11.04
CA TYR A 342 6.70 -4.73 -11.00
C TYR A 342 6.88 -6.03 -11.77
N PHE A 343 7.69 -5.96 -12.82
CA PHE A 343 8.05 -7.06 -13.69
C PHE A 343 9.56 -7.27 -13.68
N HIS A 344 10.03 -8.39 -14.25
CA HIS A 344 11.45 -8.56 -14.52
C HIS A 344 11.92 -7.48 -15.53
N PRO A 345 13.20 -7.08 -15.52
CA PRO A 345 13.76 -6.19 -16.53
C PRO A 345 13.49 -6.70 -17.95
N ALA A 346 12.81 -5.91 -18.78
CA ALA A 346 12.49 -6.32 -20.14
C ALA A 346 13.77 -6.50 -20.97
N ARG A 347 13.94 -7.69 -21.56
CA ARG A 347 15.11 -8.07 -22.37
C ARG A 347 14.90 -7.86 -23.86
N THR A 348 13.63 -7.72 -24.26
CA THR A 348 13.23 -7.52 -25.65
C THR A 348 12.12 -6.48 -25.73
N VAL A 349 11.95 -5.89 -26.91
CA VAL A 349 10.81 -5.00 -27.19
C VAL A 349 9.48 -5.71 -26.95
N ARG A 350 9.41 -7.02 -27.22
CA ARG A 350 8.21 -7.83 -26.97
C ARG A 350 7.85 -7.89 -25.48
N GLU A 351 8.82 -8.22 -24.62
CA GLU A 351 8.59 -8.27 -23.17
C GLU A 351 8.15 -6.91 -22.63
N ARG A 352 8.75 -5.82 -23.13
CA ARG A 352 8.33 -4.46 -22.77
C ARG A 352 6.86 -4.19 -23.15
N ILE A 353 6.44 -4.58 -24.37
CA ILE A 353 5.04 -4.45 -24.81
C ILE A 353 4.11 -5.30 -23.94
N GLU A 354 4.54 -6.51 -23.57
CA GLU A 354 3.79 -7.39 -22.67
C GLU A 354 3.55 -6.71 -21.30
N HIS A 355 4.58 -6.09 -20.73
CA HIS A 355 4.45 -5.35 -19.45
C HIS A 355 3.54 -4.13 -19.60
N GLU A 356 3.73 -3.32 -20.65
CA GLU A 356 2.92 -2.12 -20.89
C GLU A 356 1.43 -2.46 -21.06
N VAL A 357 1.11 -3.53 -21.79
CA VAL A 357 -0.28 -3.99 -21.97
C VAL A 357 -0.88 -4.45 -20.64
N ALA A 358 -0.13 -5.22 -19.83
CA ALA A 358 -0.60 -5.63 -18.51
C ALA A 358 -0.93 -4.41 -17.64
N SER A 359 0.00 -3.45 -17.57
CA SER A 359 -0.16 -2.22 -16.79
C SER A 359 -1.34 -1.37 -17.25
N VAL A 360 -1.53 -1.20 -18.55
CA VAL A 360 -2.65 -0.42 -19.11
C VAL A 360 -3.99 -1.09 -18.85
N VAL A 361 -4.08 -2.40 -19.06
CA VAL A 361 -5.32 -3.16 -18.81
C VAL A 361 -5.67 -3.12 -17.33
N LEU A 362 -4.72 -3.41 -16.45
CA LEU A 362 -4.91 -3.35 -15.00
C LEU A 362 -5.38 -1.98 -14.52
N LYS A 363 -4.80 -0.90 -15.06
CA LYS A 363 -5.23 0.47 -14.76
C LYS A 363 -6.70 0.70 -15.16
N GLU A 364 -7.16 0.14 -16.28
CA GLU A 364 -8.57 0.26 -16.70
C GLU A 364 -9.53 -0.39 -15.71
N PHE A 365 -9.18 -1.56 -15.15
CA PHE A 365 -9.99 -2.20 -14.11
C PHE A 365 -9.99 -1.40 -12.81
N ALA A 366 -8.82 -0.93 -12.37
CA ALA A 366 -8.73 -0.05 -11.21
C ALA A 366 -9.53 1.26 -11.36
N LEU A 367 -9.68 1.77 -12.60
CA LEU A 367 -10.53 2.93 -12.89
C LEU A 367 -12.03 2.61 -12.81
N GLN A 368 -12.44 1.37 -13.12
CA GLN A 368 -13.83 0.94 -12.93
C GLN A 368 -14.18 0.93 -11.44
N ASP A 369 -13.28 0.45 -10.60
CA ASP A 369 -13.44 0.49 -9.14
C ASP A 369 -13.52 1.93 -8.65
N ALA A 370 -12.49 2.73 -8.96
CA ALA A 370 -12.42 4.13 -8.55
C ALA A 370 -13.65 4.95 -9.00
N GLY A 371 -14.16 4.67 -10.20
CA GLY A 371 -15.33 5.35 -10.77
C GLY A 371 -16.63 5.13 -10.00
N MET A 372 -16.77 3.99 -9.30
CA MET A 372 -17.96 3.70 -8.50
C MET A 372 -17.88 4.32 -7.10
N LEU A 373 -16.68 4.36 -6.51
CA LEU A 373 -16.52 4.67 -5.09
C LEU A 373 -16.74 6.14 -4.74
N GLY A 374 -16.60 7.07 -5.70
CA GLY A 374 -17.04 8.46 -5.50
C GLY A 374 -18.55 8.57 -5.30
N GLY A 375 -19.34 7.74 -5.99
CA GLY A 375 -20.78 7.64 -5.79
C GLY A 375 -21.14 7.01 -4.45
N THR A 376 -20.43 5.93 -4.08
CA THR A 376 -20.56 5.29 -2.76
C THR A 376 -20.30 6.28 -1.63
N GLN A 377 -19.17 7.01 -1.68
CA GLN A 377 -18.86 8.03 -0.67
C GLN A 377 -19.95 9.09 -0.60
N ALA A 378 -20.37 9.64 -1.74
CA ALA A 378 -21.41 10.67 -1.77
C ALA A 378 -22.71 10.19 -1.12
N ALA A 379 -23.11 8.93 -1.33
CA ALA A 379 -24.30 8.35 -0.72
C ALA A 379 -24.14 8.13 0.79
N LEU A 380 -22.97 7.66 1.25
CA LEU A 380 -22.68 7.46 2.67
C LEU A 380 -22.70 8.79 3.45
N GLU A 381 -22.24 9.88 2.83
CA GLU A 381 -22.25 11.23 3.42
C GLU A 381 -23.66 11.77 3.69
N TYR A 382 -24.70 11.22 3.06
CA TYR A 382 -26.08 11.60 3.38
C TYR A 382 -26.49 11.20 4.80
N GLY A 383 -25.82 10.18 5.38
CA GLY A 383 -26.08 9.74 6.75
C GLY A 383 -27.48 9.18 6.98
N ILE A 384 -28.17 8.74 5.91
CA ILE A 384 -29.55 8.22 5.96
C ILE A 384 -29.56 6.74 6.36
N VAL A 385 -28.52 5.98 6.01
CA VAL A 385 -28.37 4.53 6.27
C VAL A 385 -27.03 4.30 6.95
N ASP A 386 -27.02 3.47 7.99
CA ASP A 386 -25.82 3.18 8.79
C ASP A 386 -25.63 1.68 9.05
N ASP A 387 -26.52 0.84 8.51
CA ASP A 387 -26.56 -0.60 8.70
C ASP A 387 -26.50 -1.31 7.35
N PHE A 388 -25.28 -1.68 6.93
CA PHE A 388 -25.04 -2.34 5.65
C PHE A 388 -24.82 -3.84 5.84
N PRO A 389 -25.65 -4.72 5.25
CA PRO A 389 -25.39 -6.15 5.29
C PRO A 389 -24.20 -6.48 4.38
N LEU A 390 -23.20 -7.15 4.94
CA LEU A 390 -22.08 -7.71 4.19
C LEU A 390 -22.20 -9.22 4.08
N ASN A 391 -21.90 -9.75 2.89
CA ASN A 391 -21.89 -11.17 2.59
C ASN A 391 -20.66 -11.87 3.19
N ASP A 392 -20.68 -13.20 3.21
CA ASP A 392 -19.62 -14.01 3.84
C ASP A 392 -18.23 -13.83 3.21
N GLN A 393 -18.16 -13.48 1.93
CA GLN A 393 -16.90 -13.22 1.20
C GLN A 393 -16.40 -11.78 1.35
N GLU A 394 -17.09 -10.93 2.12
CA GLU A 394 -16.68 -9.57 2.48
C GLU A 394 -16.10 -9.53 3.91
N ILE A 395 -15.60 -10.67 4.41
CA ILE A 395 -15.04 -10.80 5.76
C ILE A 395 -13.85 -9.84 6.00
N LEU A 396 -13.09 -9.55 4.94
CA LEU A 396 -11.97 -8.62 4.98
C LEU A 396 -12.41 -7.14 5.09
N VAL A 397 -13.59 -6.80 4.58
CA VAL A 397 -14.21 -5.49 4.75
C VAL A 397 -14.59 -5.30 6.23
N ARG A 398 -15.24 -6.31 6.83
CA ARG A 398 -15.55 -6.31 8.27
C ARG A 398 -14.30 -6.11 9.12
N HIS A 399 -13.23 -6.81 8.77
CA HIS A 399 -11.95 -6.73 9.48
C HIS A 399 -11.34 -5.34 9.41
N LEU A 400 -11.26 -4.70 8.24
CA LEU A 400 -10.68 -3.35 8.10
C LEU A 400 -11.33 -2.34 9.05
N HIS A 401 -12.66 -2.26 8.99
CA HIS A 401 -13.42 -1.26 9.75
C HIS A 401 -13.34 -1.54 11.25
N LYS A 402 -13.40 -2.82 11.66
CA LYS A 402 -13.17 -3.18 13.06
C LYS A 402 -11.77 -2.79 13.53
N VAL A 403 -10.73 -3.11 12.76
CA VAL A 403 -9.34 -2.79 13.11
C VAL A 403 -9.15 -1.28 13.23
N ALA A 404 -9.67 -0.49 12.29
CA ALA A 404 -9.55 0.96 12.34
C ALA A 404 -10.20 1.55 13.61
N VAL A 405 -11.40 1.09 13.96
CA VAL A 405 -12.10 1.48 15.19
C VAL A 405 -11.34 1.04 16.45
N ASP A 406 -10.87 -0.21 16.49
CA ASP A 406 -10.14 -0.76 17.65
C ASP A 406 -8.85 0.03 17.93
N TRP A 407 -8.11 0.43 16.89
CA TRP A 407 -6.92 1.28 17.02
C TRP A 407 -7.26 2.68 17.56
N VAL A 408 -8.32 3.31 17.06
CA VAL A 408 -8.78 4.62 17.54
C VAL A 408 -9.26 4.55 19.00
N ASP A 409 -9.99 3.50 19.37
CA ASP A 409 -10.48 3.33 20.73
C ASP A 409 -9.35 2.98 21.71
N ALA A 410 -8.35 2.21 21.28
CA ALA A 410 -7.14 2.00 22.07
C ALA A 410 -6.40 3.31 22.34
N TYR A 411 -6.24 4.16 21.31
CA TYR A 411 -5.64 5.48 21.47
C TYR A 411 -6.41 6.39 22.43
N ARG A 412 -7.75 6.40 22.36
CA ARG A 412 -8.59 7.16 23.29
C ARG A 412 -8.38 6.71 24.73
N ARG A 413 -8.45 5.40 25.00
CA ARG A 413 -8.23 4.83 26.35
C ARG A 413 -6.87 5.22 26.93
N GLU A 414 -5.83 5.24 26.10
CA GLU A 414 -4.50 5.66 26.54
C GLU A 414 -4.46 7.14 26.91
N ARG A 415 -5.07 8.02 26.10
CA ARG A 415 -5.13 9.45 26.42
C ARG A 415 -5.89 9.72 27.72
N ASP A 416 -7.04 9.07 27.89
CA ASP A 416 -7.86 9.22 29.08
C ASP A 416 -7.11 8.74 30.34
N SER A 417 -6.27 7.69 30.22
CA SER A 417 -5.47 7.16 31.32
C SER A 417 -4.34 8.10 31.79
N VAL A 418 -3.91 9.06 30.94
CA VAL A 418 -2.85 10.04 31.24
C VAL A 418 -3.43 11.32 31.88
N GLY A 419 -4.75 11.42 32.05
CA GLY A 419 -5.40 12.52 32.78
C GLY A 419 -5.31 13.88 32.09
N VAL A 420 -5.32 13.90 30.76
CA VAL A 420 -5.37 15.11 29.93
C VAL A 420 -6.77 15.32 29.36
#